data_AF-A0A956X122-F1
#
_entry.id   AF-A0A956X122-F1
#
_cell.length_a   1.000
_cell.length_b   1.000
_cell.length_c   1.000
_cell.angle_alpha   90.00
_cell.angle_beta   90.00
_cell.angle_gamma   90.00
#
_symmetry.space_group_name_H-M   'P 1'
#
loop_
_entity.id
_entity.type
_entity.pdbx_description
1 polymer ?
#
loop_
_entity_poly.entity_id
_entity_poly.type
_entity_poly.pdbx_seq_one_letter_code
_entity_poly.pdbx_strand_id
1 'polypeptide(L)'
;AEFDIMYNEGISRAGDLLDLAVEHDIVTKRGAFYSFGDTRLGQGRENSKIFLQENQDLFLVIENQILEAANLPQRAESIAAST
;
A
#
# COMPACT_ATOMS: atom_id res chain seq x y z
N ALA A 1 -17.46 3.57 11.27
CA ALA A 1 -16.15 4.23 11.21
C ALA A 1 -15.15 3.29 11.87
N GLU A 2 -14.31 2.64 11.08
CA GLU A 2 -13.44 1.52 11.52
C GLU A 2 -11.96 1.76 11.22
N PHE A 3 -11.59 2.97 10.75
CA PHE A 3 -10.26 3.25 10.20
C PHE A 3 -9.31 4.00 11.14
N ASP A 4 -9.76 4.42 12.33
CA ASP A 4 -8.93 5.17 13.28
C ASP A 4 -7.99 4.30 14.13
N ILE A 5 -8.15 2.97 14.13
CA ILE A 5 -7.39 2.05 15.02
C ILE A 5 -6.16 1.44 14.33
N MET A 6 -5.81 1.86 13.11
CA MET A 6 -4.58 1.37 12.44
C MET A 6 -3.35 2.24 12.69
N TYR A 7 -3.50 3.43 13.29
CA TYR A 7 -2.43 4.42 13.37
C TYR A 7 -1.56 4.36 14.63
N ASN A 8 -1.95 3.61 15.67
CA ASN A 8 -1.39 3.85 17.00
C ASN A 8 -0.45 2.78 17.58
N GLU A 9 -0.34 1.55 17.03
CA GLU A 9 0.53 0.54 17.65
C GLU A 9 1.12 -0.45 16.63
N GLY A 10 2.44 -0.38 16.41
CA GLY A 10 3.33 -1.54 16.19
C GLY A 10 3.13 -2.50 14.99
N ILE A 11 2.01 -2.45 14.26
CA ILE A 11 1.72 -3.30 13.12
C ILE A 11 2.30 -2.62 11.88
N SER A 12 3.09 -3.37 11.11
CA SER A 12 3.89 -2.82 10.02
C SER A 12 2.99 -2.37 8.88
N ARG A 13 2.64 -1.07 8.85
CA ARG A 13 1.83 -0.42 7.79
C ARG A 13 2.24 -0.82 6.37
N ALA A 14 3.54 -1.01 6.11
CA ALA A 14 4.05 -1.48 4.81
C ALA A 14 3.75 -2.96 4.54
N GLY A 15 3.69 -3.78 5.59
CA GLY A 15 3.25 -5.17 5.51
C GLY A 15 1.77 -5.26 5.16
N ASP A 16 0.91 -4.55 5.89
CA ASP A 16 -0.53 -4.52 5.60
C ASP A 16 -0.81 -3.96 4.20
N LEU A 17 -0.12 -2.88 3.82
CA LEU A 17 -0.20 -2.32 2.47
C LEU A 17 0.16 -3.38 1.42
N LEU A 18 1.26 -4.11 1.62
CA LEU A 18 1.73 -5.10 0.66
C LEU A 18 0.77 -6.29 0.56
N ASP A 19 0.19 -6.73 1.67
CA ASP A 19 -0.77 -7.83 1.70
C ASP A 19 -2.09 -7.42 1.02
N LEU A 20 -2.63 -6.24 1.34
CA LEU A 20 -3.81 -5.66 0.68
C LEU A 20 -3.56 -5.43 -0.82
N ALA A 21 -2.38 -4.93 -1.19
CA ALA A 21 -2.03 -4.71 -2.59
C ALA A 21 -2.04 -6.02 -3.40
N VAL A 22 -1.62 -7.13 -2.79
CA VAL A 22 -1.67 -8.45 -3.43
C VAL A 22 -3.11 -8.96 -3.50
N GLU A 23 -3.90 -8.77 -2.43
CA GLU A 23 -5.31 -9.18 -2.39
C GLU A 23 -6.16 -8.47 -3.46
N HIS A 24 -5.86 -7.20 -3.73
CA HIS A 24 -6.53 -6.39 -4.75
C HIS A 24 -5.89 -6.49 -6.16
N ASP A 25 -4.97 -7.45 -6.39
CA ASP A 25 -4.24 -7.63 -7.66
C ASP A 25 -3.43 -6.39 -8.15
N ILE A 26 -3.16 -5.43 -7.26
CA ILE A 26 -2.36 -4.23 -7.54
C ILE A 26 -0.86 -4.56 -7.56
N VAL A 27 -0.43 -5.42 -6.63
CA VAL A 27 0.93 -5.96 -6.58
C VAL A 27 0.91 -7.42 -6.99
N THR A 28 1.71 -7.75 -8.01
CA THR A 28 1.85 -9.14 -8.45
C THR A 28 2.95 -9.84 -7.65
N LYS A 29 2.64 -11.05 -7.16
CA LYS A 29 3.62 -11.95 -6.56
C LYS A 29 3.95 -13.10 -7.51
N ARG A 30 5.19 -13.17 -8.00
CA ARG A 30 5.70 -14.29 -8.83
C ARG A 30 6.76 -15.06 -8.06
N GLY A 31 6.37 -16.20 -7.51
CA GLY A 31 7.22 -16.97 -6.61
C GLY A 31 7.56 -16.17 -5.35
N ALA A 32 8.85 -15.86 -5.17
CA ALA A 32 9.32 -15.02 -4.06
C ALA A 32 9.34 -13.52 -4.40
N PHE A 33 9.10 -13.10 -5.65
CA PHE A 33 9.25 -11.70 -6.06
C PHE A 33 7.92 -10.95 -6.04
N TYR A 34 7.95 -9.72 -5.54
CA TYR A 34 6.84 -8.78 -5.56
C TYR A 34 7.12 -7.68 -6.59
N SER A 35 6.11 -7.29 -7.36
CA SER A 35 6.22 -6.26 -8.39
C SER A 35 4.94 -5.44 -8.48
N PHE A 36 5.10 -4.14 -8.66
CA PHE A 36 4.03 -3.18 -8.91
C PHE A 36 4.17 -2.70 -10.36
N GLY A 37 3.27 -3.15 -11.25
CA GLY A 37 3.47 -3.02 -12.70
C GLY A 37 4.82 -3.60 -13.13
N ASP A 38 5.66 -2.78 -13.75
CA ASP A 38 7.03 -3.13 -14.15
C ASP A 38 8.09 -2.90 -13.05
N THR A 39 7.71 -2.26 -11.94
CA THR A 39 8.63 -1.95 -10.83
C THR A 39 8.76 -3.14 -9.89
N ARG A 40 9.99 -3.66 -9.75
CA ARG A 40 10.28 -4.74 -8.80
C ARG A 40 10.47 -4.20 -7.39
N LEU A 41 9.58 -4.58 -6.47
CA LEU A 41 9.60 -4.13 -5.08
C LEU A 41 10.66 -4.89 -4.26
N GLY A 42 10.83 -6.18 -4.52
CA GLY A 42 11.80 -6.97 -3.76
C GLY A 42 11.62 -8.48 -3.89
N GLN A 43 12.56 -9.21 -3.29
CA GLN A 43 12.45 -10.65 -3.06
C GLN A 43 12.03 -10.90 -1.62
N GLY A 44 10.86 -11.51 -1.45
CA GLY A 44 10.25 -11.77 -0.16
C GLY A 44 9.51 -10.55 0.39
N ARG A 45 8.65 -10.83 1.38
CA ARG A 45 7.80 -9.82 2.01
C ARG A 45 8.65 -8.73 2.69
N GLU A 46 9.70 -9.11 3.42
CA GLU A 46 10.49 -8.15 4.20
C GLU A 46 11.24 -7.12 3.33
N ASN A 47 11.94 -7.56 2.29
CA ASN A 47 12.64 -6.65 1.39
C ASN A 47 11.67 -5.73 0.64
N SER A 48 10.48 -6.25 0.28
CA SER A 48 9.46 -5.45 -0.40
C SER A 48 8.86 -4.39 0.54
N LYS A 49 8.70 -4.70 1.84
CA LYS A 49 8.29 -3.73 2.84
C LYS A 49 9.33 -2.63 3.02
N ILE A 50 10.60 -2.98 3.14
CA ILE A 50 11.71 -2.02 3.26
C ILE A 50 11.72 -1.08 2.06
N PHE A 51 11.62 -1.65 0.84
CA PHE A 51 11.55 -0.85 -0.38
C PHE A 51 10.38 0.15 -0.35
N LEU A 52 9.18 -0.28 0.06
CA LEU A 52 8.02 0.62 0.15
C LEU A 52 8.19 1.68 1.26
N GLN A 53 8.86 1.36 2.36
CA GLN A 53 9.17 2.33 3.42
C GLN A 53 10.17 3.40 2.96
N GLU A 54 11.14 3.01 2.15
CA GLU A 54 12.13 3.93 1.57
C GLU A 54 11.55 4.74 0.39
N ASN A 55 10.56 4.20 -0.32
CA ASN A 55 9.92 4.84 -1.48
C ASN A 55 8.50 5.30 -1.14
N GLN A 56 8.40 6.40 -0.39
CA GLN A 56 7.12 6.94 0.08
C GLN A 56 6.16 7.33 -1.07
N ASP A 57 6.68 7.79 -2.21
CA ASP A 57 5.85 8.10 -3.37
C ASP A 57 5.12 6.85 -3.90
N LEU A 58 5.84 5.73 -4.06
CA LEU A 58 5.25 4.46 -4.47
C LEU A 58 4.30 3.90 -3.41
N PHE A 59 4.65 4.06 -2.13
CA PHE A 59 3.77 3.70 -1.03
C PHE A 59 2.40 4.37 -1.17
N LEU A 60 2.39 5.69 -1.37
CA LEU A 60 1.16 6.47 -1.51
C LEU A 60 0.39 6.10 -2.78
N VAL A 61 1.07 5.86 -3.89
CA VAL A 61 0.42 5.42 -5.14
C VAL A 61 -0.29 4.08 -4.95
N ILE A 62 0.37 3.10 -4.31
CA ILE A 62 -0.23 1.79 -4.02
C ILE A 62 -1.38 1.94 -3.02
N GLU A 63 -1.22 2.74 -1.97
CA GLU A 63 -2.27 3.02 -0.99
C GLU A 63 -3.53 3.61 -1.64
N ASN A 64 -3.38 4.61 -2.52
CA ASN A 64 -4.52 5.20 -3.21
C ASN A 64 -5.21 4.22 -4.17
N GLN A 65 -4.48 3.36 -4.86
CA GLN A 65 -5.10 2.34 -5.71
C GLN A 65 -5.86 1.28 -4.90
N ILE A 66 -5.38 0.91 -3.71
CA ILE A 66 -6.12 0.03 -2.80
C ILE A 66 -7.41 0.71 -2.35
N LEU A 67 -7.35 1.99 -1.96
CA LEU A 67 -8.53 2.75 -1.57
C LEU A 67 -9.54 2.84 -2.72
N GLU A 68 -9.09 3.11 -3.94
CA GLU A 68 -9.94 3.14 -5.13
C GLU A 68 -10.61 1.78 -5.39
N ALA A 69 -9.84 0.68 -5.32
CA ALA A 69 -10.38 -0.68 -5.43
C ALA A 69 -11.41 -0.99 -4.34
N ALA A 70 -11.23 -0.43 -3.14
CA ALA A 70 -12.16 -0.56 -2.01
C ALA A 70 -13.34 0.43 -2.05
N ASN A 71 -13.46 1.28 -3.09
CA ASN A 71 -14.44 2.37 -3.17
C ASN A 71 -14.40 3.33 -1.96
N LEU A 72 -13.20 3.57 -1.42
CA LEU A 72 -12.94 4.49 -0.32
C LEU A 72 -12.35 5.81 -0.86
N PRO A 73 -12.59 6.94 -0.18
CA PRO A 73 -12.05 8.23 -0.60
C PRO A 73 -10.51 8.19 -0.61
N GLN A 74 -9.92 8.65 -1.72
CA GLN A 74 -8.47 8.71 -1.87
C GLN A 74 -7.88 9.68 -0.86
N ARG A 75 -6.70 9.35 -0.35
CA ARG A 75 -6.05 10.14 0.70
C ARG A 75 -5.58 11.50 0.20
N ALA A 76 -5.27 11.61 -1.10
CA ALA A 76 -4.90 12.86 -1.74
C ALA A 76 -6.08 13.82 -1.94
N GLU A 77 -7.32 13.31 -2.04
CA GLU A 77 -8.50 14.13 -2.35
C GLU A 77 -9.20 14.70 -1.11
N SER A 78 -9.02 14.08 0.07
CA SER A 78 -9.65 14.55 1.32
C SER A 78 -9.19 15.95 1.77
N ILE A 79 -8.08 16.47 1.21
CA ILE A 79 -7.59 17.83 1.50
C ILE A 79 -8.32 18.91 0.69
N ALA A 80 -8.86 18.57 -0.48
CA ALA A 80 -9.53 19.53 -1.37
C ALA A 80 -11.04 19.68 -1.06
N ALA A 81 -11.68 18.67 -0.46
CA ALA A 81 -13.11 18.67 -0.18
C ALA A 81 -13.52 19.43 1.11
N SER A 82 -12.59 20.14 1.77
CA SER A 82 -12.85 20.89 3.01
C SER A 82 -12.48 22.38 2.92
N THR A 83 -12.39 22.96 1.71
CA THR A 83 -12.23 24.41 1.50
C THR A 83 -13.40 24.98 0.71
#